data_AF-A0A9X1TIQ5-F1
#
_entry.id   AF-A0A9X1TIQ5-F1
#
_cell.length_a   1.000
_cell.length_b   1.000
_cell.length_c   1.000
_cell.angle_alpha   90.00
_cell.angle_beta   90.00
_cell.angle_gamma   90.00
#
_symmetry.space_group_name_H-M   'P 1'
#
loop_
_entity.id
_entity.type
_entity.pdbx_description
1 polymer ?
#
loop_
_entity_poly.entity_id
_entity_poly.type
_entity_poly.pdbx_seq_one_letter_code
_entity_poly.pdbx_strand_id
1 'polypeptide(L)'
;MPIDAAKALAAEPRTGEISWNSKDVQLYHLGIGAGVPATDPDELRYTLESRLHVLPSFATVAGSGSPGVISGLSMPGIEVDLARVLHGGQSLTVHRPLPATGTATATHRIAAVYDKGKAAVLVLRTEVADTEGPLWTNDAQIFVRGEGGWGGDRGPSARLDAPTGEPDRTVERPIREDQALLYRLSGDWNPLHADPEFAKVAGFERPILHGLCTYGITLKAVVDTLLGGDVTRVRSYVTRFAGVVYPGETLRIRMWRQEGAVRVAVSAVEREDAPVLADTVVEHT
;
A
#
# COMPACT_ATOMS: atom_id res chain seq x y z
N MET A 1 -21.16 -9.45 -17.76
CA MET A 1 -20.97 -8.10 -17.20
C MET A 1 -20.88 -8.26 -15.69
N PRO A 2 -19.73 -8.73 -15.16
CA PRO A 2 -19.70 -9.24 -13.80
C PRO A 2 -19.56 -8.17 -12.69
N ILE A 3 -19.30 -6.90 -13.01
CA ILE A 3 -19.44 -5.81 -12.03
C ILE A 3 -20.81 -5.13 -12.17
N ASP A 4 -21.65 -5.27 -11.14
CA ASP A 4 -22.88 -4.47 -10.97
C ASP A 4 -22.57 -3.29 -10.05
N ALA A 5 -22.24 -2.15 -10.66
CA ALA A 5 -21.81 -0.95 -9.93
C ALA A 5 -22.87 -0.44 -8.95
N ALA A 6 -24.16 -0.48 -9.34
CA ALA A 6 -25.25 -0.01 -8.50
C ALA A 6 -25.41 -0.92 -7.27
N LYS A 7 -25.36 -2.24 -7.47
CA LYS A 7 -25.42 -3.21 -6.38
C LYS A 7 -24.21 -3.13 -5.47
N ALA A 8 -23.00 -2.95 -6.01
CA ALA A 8 -21.77 -2.83 -5.23
C ALA A 8 -21.76 -1.58 -4.34
N LEU A 9 -22.25 -0.44 -4.87
CA LEU A 9 -22.35 0.81 -4.11
C LEU A 9 -23.47 0.80 -3.06
N ALA A 10 -24.55 0.07 -3.33
CA ALA A 10 -25.68 -0.08 -2.41
C ALA A 10 -25.47 -1.18 -1.35
N ALA A 11 -24.38 -1.96 -1.44
CA ALA A 11 -24.11 -3.02 -0.48
C ALA A 11 -23.81 -2.44 0.91
N GLU A 12 -24.43 -3.02 1.93
CA GLU A 12 -24.15 -2.67 3.32
C GLU A 12 -22.66 -2.86 3.65
N PRO A 13 -22.04 -1.96 4.43
CA PRO A 13 -20.67 -2.13 4.87
C PRO A 13 -20.49 -3.45 5.64
N ARG A 14 -19.35 -4.10 5.44
CA ARG A 14 -18.96 -5.27 6.23
C ARG A 14 -18.08 -4.84 7.38
N THR A 15 -18.46 -5.21 8.59
CA THR A 15 -17.73 -4.86 9.80
C THR A 15 -17.19 -6.11 10.48
N GLY A 16 -15.96 -6.06 10.97
CA GLY A 16 -15.34 -7.14 11.70
C GLY A 16 -14.31 -6.63 12.70
N GLU A 17 -14.08 -7.40 13.76
CA GLU A 17 -12.98 -7.14 14.69
C GLU A 17 -11.66 -7.54 14.04
N ILE A 18 -10.65 -6.68 14.21
CA ILE A 18 -9.25 -6.95 13.87
C ILE A 18 -8.40 -6.79 15.12
N SER A 19 -7.34 -7.59 15.22
CA SER A 19 -6.36 -7.46 16.31
C SER A 19 -4.94 -7.70 15.81
N TRP A 20 -3.98 -7.09 16.48
CA TRP A 20 -2.56 -7.23 16.21
C TRP A 20 -1.76 -7.06 17.49
N ASN A 21 -0.54 -7.57 17.48
CA ASN A 21 0.44 -7.37 18.53
C ASN A 21 1.79 -6.92 17.96
N SER A 22 2.76 -6.69 18.85
CA SER A 22 4.09 -6.21 18.47
C SER A 22 4.85 -7.14 17.53
N LYS A 23 4.56 -8.45 17.53
CA LYS A 23 5.16 -9.41 16.57
C LYS A 23 4.67 -9.14 15.15
N ASP A 24 3.39 -8.83 14.98
CA ASP A 24 2.81 -8.53 13.66
C ASP A 24 3.42 -7.24 13.09
N VAL A 25 3.59 -6.23 13.96
CA VAL A 25 4.25 -4.96 13.60
C VAL A 25 5.71 -5.18 13.21
N GLN A 26 6.47 -5.95 14.01
CA GLN A 26 7.87 -6.26 13.69
C GLN A 26 8.00 -7.07 12.41
N LEU A 27 7.12 -8.06 12.20
CA LEU A 27 7.09 -8.85 10.96
C LEU A 27 6.86 -7.96 9.74
N TYR A 28 5.92 -7.01 9.84
CA TYR A 28 5.70 -6.02 8.80
C TYR A 28 6.94 -5.16 8.54
N HIS A 29 7.56 -4.59 9.58
CA HIS A 29 8.75 -3.75 9.43
C HIS A 29 9.93 -4.49 8.79
N LEU A 30 10.20 -5.72 9.23
CA LEU A 30 11.21 -6.58 8.59
C LEU A 30 10.83 -6.88 7.13
N GLY A 31 9.54 -7.14 6.88
CA GLY A 31 8.97 -7.34 5.54
C GLY A 31 9.06 -6.14 4.61
N ILE A 32 9.30 -4.93 5.13
CA ILE A 32 9.60 -3.72 4.33
C ILE A 32 11.07 -3.27 4.48
N GLY A 33 11.95 -4.16 4.92
CA GLY A 33 13.40 -3.96 4.89
C GLY A 33 13.98 -3.16 6.06
N ALA A 34 13.23 -2.95 7.15
CA ALA A 34 13.79 -2.41 8.38
C ALA A 34 14.74 -3.41 9.06
N GLY A 35 15.58 -2.92 9.96
CA GLY A 35 16.56 -3.73 10.70
C GLY A 35 17.93 -3.83 10.02
N VAL A 36 18.22 -2.96 9.03
CA VAL A 36 19.48 -2.97 8.29
C VAL A 36 20.12 -1.58 8.27
N PRO A 37 21.33 -1.40 8.83
CA PRO A 37 22.14 -2.43 9.47
C PRO A 37 21.54 -2.92 10.80
N ALA A 38 21.79 -4.18 11.13
CA ALA A 38 21.35 -4.75 12.39
C ALA A 38 21.95 -3.96 13.57
N THR A 39 21.18 -3.85 14.65
CA THR A 39 21.52 -3.14 15.91
C THR A 39 21.73 -1.63 15.82
N ASP A 40 21.58 -1.02 14.65
CA ASP A 40 21.54 0.44 14.52
C ASP A 40 20.36 1.02 15.34
N PRO A 41 20.57 2.03 16.21
CA PRO A 41 19.48 2.65 16.97
C PRO A 41 18.32 3.15 16.11
N ASP A 42 18.59 3.62 14.89
CA ASP A 42 17.60 4.14 13.96
C ASP A 42 16.76 3.04 13.33
N GLU A 43 17.31 1.82 13.22
CA GLU A 43 16.58 0.65 12.73
C GLU A 43 15.91 -0.14 13.87
N LEU A 44 16.51 -0.14 15.07
CA LEU A 44 15.96 -0.79 16.26
C LEU A 44 14.63 -0.18 16.70
N ARG A 45 14.33 1.08 16.34
CA ARG A 45 13.00 1.67 16.58
C ARG A 45 11.88 0.89 15.89
N TYR A 46 12.17 0.13 14.84
CA TYR A 46 11.19 -0.67 14.09
C TYR A 46 11.18 -2.15 14.45
N THR A 47 12.18 -2.63 15.19
CA THR A 47 12.38 -4.07 15.46
C THR A 47 12.44 -4.41 16.94
N LEU A 48 12.53 -3.41 17.84
CA LEU A 48 12.56 -3.63 19.28
C LEU A 48 11.21 -3.29 19.92
N GLU A 49 10.57 -4.29 20.51
CA GLU A 49 9.22 -4.23 21.07
C GLU A 49 9.05 -3.21 22.21
N SER A 50 10.13 -2.92 22.95
CA SER A 50 10.11 -2.02 24.11
C SER A 50 9.93 -0.53 23.76
N ARG A 51 10.15 -0.17 22.49
CA ARG A 51 10.09 1.22 21.98
C ARG A 51 9.70 1.27 20.51
N LEU A 52 8.77 0.41 20.13
CA LEU A 52 8.40 0.16 18.74
C LEU A 52 7.66 1.36 18.13
N HIS A 53 8.27 1.98 17.14
CA HIS A 53 7.63 3.00 16.30
C HIS A 53 6.83 2.28 15.21
N VAL A 54 5.51 2.44 15.22
CA VAL A 54 4.63 1.81 14.21
C VAL A 54 4.53 2.72 13.00
N LEU A 55 5.07 2.30 11.86
CA LEU A 55 4.89 3.02 10.60
C LEU A 55 3.40 3.04 10.24
N PRO A 56 2.81 4.19 9.88
CA PRO A 56 1.39 4.25 9.53
C PRO A 56 0.99 3.33 8.37
N SER A 57 1.92 3.03 7.45
CA SER A 57 1.71 2.07 6.37
C SER A 57 1.42 0.65 6.86
N PHE A 58 1.67 0.30 8.13
CA PHE A 58 1.19 -0.93 8.76
C PHE A 58 -0.35 -1.05 8.71
N ALA A 59 -1.07 0.07 8.66
CA ALA A 59 -2.53 0.12 8.50
C ALA A 59 -3.07 -0.70 7.31
N THR A 60 -2.25 -0.94 6.28
CA THR A 60 -2.65 -1.72 5.10
C THR A 60 -2.65 -3.22 5.33
N VAL A 61 -2.08 -3.68 6.45
CA VAL A 61 -1.97 -5.10 6.81
C VAL A 61 -2.45 -5.39 8.24
N ALA A 62 -2.62 -4.38 9.09
CA ALA A 62 -3.02 -4.51 10.49
C ALA A 62 -4.26 -5.40 10.68
N GLY A 63 -4.07 -6.54 11.35
CA GLY A 63 -5.13 -7.48 11.70
C GLY A 63 -5.92 -8.08 10.53
N SER A 64 -5.44 -7.94 9.29
CA SER A 64 -6.16 -8.34 8.07
C SER A 64 -6.32 -9.86 7.94
N GLY A 65 -5.45 -10.64 8.58
CA GLY A 65 -5.33 -12.07 8.33
C GLY A 65 -5.07 -12.40 6.85
N SER A 66 -5.05 -13.69 6.51
CA SER A 66 -5.10 -14.15 5.12
C SER A 66 -6.58 -14.22 4.67
N PRO A 67 -6.96 -13.79 3.45
CA PRO A 67 -6.10 -13.39 2.33
C PRO A 67 -5.94 -11.86 2.12
N GLY A 68 -5.97 -11.03 3.17
CA GLY A 68 -5.72 -9.58 3.07
C GLY A 68 -6.68 -8.85 2.12
N VAL A 69 -6.15 -7.97 1.25
CA VAL A 69 -6.93 -7.14 0.29
C VAL A 69 -7.81 -7.98 -0.64
N ILE A 70 -7.40 -9.20 -0.99
CA ILE A 70 -8.19 -10.10 -1.85
C ILE A 70 -9.51 -10.49 -1.17
N SER A 71 -9.54 -10.60 0.16
CA SER A 71 -10.78 -10.84 0.92
C SER A 71 -11.81 -9.73 0.67
N GLY A 72 -11.34 -8.48 0.56
CA GLY A 72 -12.17 -7.31 0.32
C GLY A 72 -12.83 -7.27 -1.07
N LEU A 73 -12.40 -8.11 -2.02
CA LEU A 73 -13.02 -8.23 -3.34
C LEU A 73 -14.19 -9.20 -3.37
N SER A 74 -14.38 -10.01 -2.33
CA SER A 74 -15.51 -10.94 -2.22
C SER A 74 -16.79 -10.24 -1.74
N MET A 75 -17.23 -9.17 -2.41
CA MET A 75 -18.35 -8.31 -2.02
C MET A 75 -19.57 -8.46 -2.97
N PRO A 76 -20.80 -8.20 -2.52
CA PRO A 76 -21.98 -8.29 -3.40
C PRO A 76 -21.84 -7.40 -4.64
N GLY A 77 -22.05 -7.96 -5.83
CA GLY A 77 -21.93 -7.23 -7.10
C GLY A 77 -20.51 -7.17 -7.66
N ILE A 78 -19.54 -7.83 -7.03
CA ILE A 78 -18.16 -7.96 -7.51
C ILE A 78 -17.85 -9.43 -7.73
N GLU A 79 -17.79 -9.84 -9.00
CA GLU A 79 -17.26 -11.13 -9.43
C GLU A 79 -16.08 -10.86 -10.37
N VAL A 80 -14.85 -11.07 -9.90
CA VAL A 80 -13.64 -10.71 -10.67
C VAL A 80 -12.67 -11.87 -10.76
N ASP A 81 -12.12 -12.05 -11.96
CA ASP A 81 -10.96 -12.92 -12.18
C ASP A 81 -9.72 -12.25 -11.58
N LEU A 82 -9.16 -12.84 -10.51
CA LEU A 82 -7.98 -12.30 -9.82
C LEU A 82 -6.78 -12.12 -10.76
N ALA A 83 -6.67 -12.89 -11.85
CA ALA A 83 -5.61 -12.71 -12.84
C ALA A 83 -5.72 -11.40 -13.63
N ARG A 84 -6.88 -10.73 -13.58
CA ARG A 84 -7.17 -9.45 -14.24
C ARG A 84 -7.21 -8.26 -13.28
N VAL A 85 -6.98 -8.52 -11.99
CA VAL A 85 -7.04 -7.53 -10.93
C VAL A 85 -5.65 -6.96 -10.67
N LEU A 86 -5.56 -5.64 -10.63
CA LEU A 86 -4.34 -4.92 -10.25
C LEU A 86 -4.65 -3.91 -9.15
N HIS A 87 -3.77 -3.84 -8.15
CA HIS A 87 -3.78 -2.75 -7.19
C HIS A 87 -3.17 -1.51 -7.85
N GLY A 88 -3.99 -0.52 -8.20
CA GLY A 88 -3.56 0.65 -8.97
C GLY A 88 -3.20 1.88 -8.14
N GLY A 89 -3.71 1.99 -6.91
CA GLY A 89 -3.33 3.07 -6.00
C GLY A 89 -3.78 2.83 -4.57
N GLN A 90 -3.14 3.50 -3.62
CA GLN A 90 -3.42 3.39 -2.20
C GLN A 90 -3.45 4.80 -1.61
N SER A 91 -4.44 5.08 -0.76
CA SER A 91 -4.41 6.23 0.15
C SER A 91 -4.58 5.77 1.58
N LEU A 92 -4.01 6.54 2.51
CA LEU A 92 -4.11 6.38 3.94
C LEU A 92 -4.26 7.76 4.57
N THR A 93 -5.25 7.91 5.45
CA THR A 93 -5.39 9.03 6.38
C THR A 93 -5.23 8.48 7.80
N VAL A 94 -4.32 9.10 8.54
CA VAL A 94 -4.00 8.73 9.93
C VAL A 94 -4.77 9.68 10.85
N HIS A 95 -5.74 9.15 11.58
CA HIS A 95 -6.52 9.94 12.54
C HIS A 95 -5.82 10.01 13.90
N ARG A 96 -5.16 8.92 14.29
CA ARG A 96 -4.34 8.81 15.50
C ARG A 96 -3.14 7.89 15.25
N PRO A 97 -2.05 8.04 16.01
CA PRO A 97 -0.91 7.11 15.94
C PRO A 97 -1.36 5.66 16.14
N LEU A 98 -0.85 4.74 15.31
CA LEU A 98 -1.17 3.32 15.42
C LEU A 98 -0.45 2.72 16.64
N PRO A 99 -1.15 2.03 17.55
CA PRO A 99 -0.52 1.41 18.71
C PRO A 99 0.22 0.13 18.30
N ALA A 100 1.27 -0.23 19.05
CA ALA A 100 2.08 -1.43 18.80
C ALA A 100 1.32 -2.76 19.03
N THR A 101 0.25 -2.70 19.80
CA THR A 101 -0.71 -3.79 20.04
C THR A 101 -2.09 -3.16 20.10
N GLY A 102 -3.10 -3.80 19.52
CA GLY A 102 -4.45 -3.26 19.55
C GLY A 102 -5.50 -4.24 19.06
N THR A 103 -6.73 -3.96 19.45
CA THR A 103 -7.95 -4.53 18.89
C THR A 103 -8.83 -3.37 18.42
N ALA A 104 -9.39 -3.48 17.23
CA ALA A 104 -10.21 -2.44 16.63
C ALA A 104 -11.31 -3.05 15.77
N THR A 105 -12.27 -2.23 15.39
CA THR A 105 -13.33 -2.59 14.43
C THR A 105 -12.98 -2.02 13.06
N ALA A 106 -12.85 -2.90 12.06
CA ALA A 106 -12.66 -2.51 10.66
C ALA A 106 -13.99 -2.58 9.92
N THR A 107 -14.32 -1.51 9.20
CA THR A 107 -15.52 -1.41 8.36
C THR A 107 -15.13 -1.21 6.90
N HIS A 108 -15.54 -2.14 6.05
CA HIS A 108 -15.21 -2.19 4.63
C HIS A 108 -16.43 -1.87 3.76
N ARG A 109 -16.25 -1.04 2.73
CA ARG A 109 -17.28 -0.77 1.72
C ARG A 109 -16.69 -0.43 0.36
N ILE A 110 -17.48 -0.60 -0.69
CA ILE A 110 -17.15 -0.02 -2.00
C ILE A 110 -17.58 1.45 -1.98
N ALA A 111 -16.59 2.35 -1.86
CA ALA A 111 -16.83 3.78 -1.78
C ALA A 111 -17.08 4.42 -3.15
N ALA A 112 -16.54 3.82 -4.23
CA ALA A 112 -16.78 4.26 -5.60
C ALA A 112 -16.54 3.13 -6.61
N VAL A 113 -17.22 3.21 -7.75
CA VAL A 113 -17.01 2.36 -8.93
C VAL A 113 -16.93 3.25 -10.16
N TYR A 114 -15.85 3.16 -10.91
CA TYR A 114 -15.61 3.99 -12.08
C TYR A 114 -15.47 3.18 -13.37
N ASP A 115 -16.06 3.69 -14.45
CA ASP A 115 -15.96 3.15 -15.80
C ASP A 115 -14.81 3.79 -16.58
N LYS A 116 -13.71 3.04 -16.77
CA LYS A 116 -12.58 3.48 -17.60
C LYS A 116 -12.67 2.92 -19.03
N GLY A 117 -13.85 2.50 -19.47
CA GLY A 117 -14.16 1.98 -20.80
C GLY A 117 -13.77 0.52 -20.98
N LYS A 118 -12.47 0.22 -20.98
CA LYS A 118 -11.95 -1.17 -21.06
C LYS A 118 -11.51 -1.75 -19.71
N ALA A 119 -11.66 -0.96 -18.64
CA ALA A 119 -11.35 -1.33 -17.27
C ALA A 119 -12.38 -0.70 -16.33
N ALA A 120 -12.62 -1.34 -15.19
CA ALA A 120 -13.33 -0.78 -14.06
C ALA A 120 -12.34 -0.42 -12.96
N VAL A 121 -12.63 0.61 -12.17
CA VAL A 121 -11.90 0.91 -10.93
C VAL A 121 -12.86 0.81 -9.76
N LEU A 122 -12.54 -0.06 -8.82
CA LEU A 122 -13.23 -0.19 -7.55
C LEU A 122 -12.43 0.55 -6.49
N VAL A 123 -13.06 1.43 -5.72
CA VAL A 123 -12.45 2.07 -4.55
C VAL A 123 -12.97 1.33 -3.31
N LEU A 124 -12.15 0.44 -2.78
CA LEU A 124 -12.44 -0.27 -1.54
C LEU A 124 -11.95 0.59 -0.37
N ARG A 125 -12.89 1.10 0.44
CA ARG A 125 -12.59 1.86 1.65
C ARG A 125 -12.59 0.95 2.86
N THR A 126 -11.58 1.10 3.70
CA THR A 126 -11.54 0.56 5.06
C THR A 126 -11.42 1.68 6.07
N GLU A 127 -12.39 1.77 6.98
CA GLU A 127 -12.37 2.67 8.13
C GLU A 127 -12.17 1.84 9.40
N VAL A 128 -11.19 2.21 10.21
CA VAL A 128 -10.85 1.50 11.45
C VAL A 128 -10.96 2.42 12.65
N ALA A 129 -11.67 1.95 13.68
CA ALA A 129 -11.86 2.64 14.94
C ALA A 129 -11.76 1.67 16.12
N ASP A 130 -11.27 2.15 17.27
CA ASP A 130 -11.33 1.44 18.55
C ASP A 130 -12.30 2.17 19.50
N THR A 131 -12.27 1.83 20.80
CA THR A 131 -13.16 2.43 21.81
C THR A 131 -12.92 3.93 22.05
N GLU A 132 -11.76 4.46 21.66
CA GLU A 132 -11.41 5.88 21.76
C GLU A 132 -11.72 6.66 20.46
N GLY A 133 -12.14 5.96 19.40
CA GLY A 133 -12.59 6.56 18.13
C GLY A 133 -11.73 6.17 16.93
N PRO A 134 -11.80 6.94 15.83
CA PRO A 134 -11.10 6.61 14.58
C PRO A 134 -9.58 6.48 14.76
N LEU A 135 -8.99 5.47 14.14
CA LEU A 135 -7.54 5.24 14.07
C LEU A 135 -7.00 5.61 12.68
N TRP A 136 -7.56 5.02 11.62
CA TRP A 136 -7.20 5.34 10.24
C TRP A 136 -8.36 5.10 9.26
N THR A 137 -8.23 5.70 8.09
CA THR A 137 -9.04 5.39 6.91
C THR A 137 -8.09 5.13 5.75
N ASN A 138 -8.32 4.06 4.99
CA ASN A 138 -7.56 3.78 3.78
C ASN A 138 -8.48 3.46 2.61
N ASP A 139 -8.07 3.85 1.40
CA ASP A 139 -8.73 3.46 0.16
C ASP A 139 -7.73 2.69 -0.73
N ALA A 140 -8.11 1.48 -1.13
CA ALA A 140 -7.42 0.72 -2.17
C ALA A 140 -8.16 0.90 -3.50
N GLN A 141 -7.44 1.36 -4.52
CA GLN A 141 -7.97 1.49 -5.87
C GLN A 141 -7.62 0.23 -6.67
N ILE A 142 -8.63 -0.56 -6.98
CA ILE A 142 -8.49 -1.85 -7.64
C ILE A 142 -8.94 -1.72 -9.09
N PHE A 143 -8.00 -1.91 -10.02
CA PHE A 143 -8.25 -1.92 -11.45
C PHE A 143 -8.60 -3.33 -11.90
N VAL A 144 -9.75 -3.47 -12.54
CA VAL A 144 -10.22 -4.75 -13.08
C VAL A 144 -10.23 -4.64 -14.61
N ARG A 145 -9.27 -5.30 -15.26
CA ARG A 145 -9.13 -5.24 -16.72
C ARG A 145 -10.23 -6.05 -17.41
N GLY A 146 -10.80 -5.50 -18.48
CA GLY A 146 -11.85 -6.15 -19.26
C GLY A 146 -13.26 -5.96 -18.70
N GLU A 147 -13.38 -5.45 -17.49
CA GLU A 147 -14.61 -4.91 -16.94
C GLU A 147 -14.76 -3.45 -17.35
N GLY A 148 -15.95 -2.92 -17.61
CA GLY A 148 -16.08 -1.55 -18.14
C GLY A 148 -17.15 -1.43 -19.22
N GLY A 149 -17.28 -0.21 -19.76
CA GLY A 149 -18.00 0.04 -21.00
C GLY A 149 -19.52 0.13 -20.85
N TRP A 150 -20.01 0.30 -19.62
CA TRP A 150 -21.43 0.49 -19.33
C TRP A 150 -21.86 1.97 -19.41
N GLY A 151 -20.92 2.89 -19.65
CA GLY A 151 -21.18 4.32 -19.78
C GLY A 151 -21.30 5.05 -18.44
N GLY A 152 -20.69 4.52 -17.38
CA GLY A 152 -20.72 5.12 -16.04
C GLY A 152 -19.80 6.32 -15.85
N ASP A 153 -19.77 6.84 -14.62
CA ASP A 153 -18.83 7.89 -14.24
C ASP A 153 -17.39 7.39 -14.42
N ARG A 154 -16.57 8.19 -15.11
CA ARG A 154 -15.15 7.88 -15.33
C ARG A 154 -14.33 8.11 -14.06
N GLY A 155 -14.87 8.82 -13.07
CA GLY A 155 -14.17 9.19 -11.85
C GLY A 155 -13.03 10.18 -12.10
N PRO A 156 -12.26 10.50 -11.04
CA PRO A 156 -11.17 11.43 -11.14
C PRO A 156 -10.11 10.97 -12.15
N SER A 157 -9.54 11.95 -12.84
CA SER A 157 -8.46 11.76 -13.84
C SER A 157 -7.25 12.66 -13.60
N ALA A 158 -7.31 13.52 -12.58
CA ALA A 158 -6.20 14.40 -12.22
C ALA A 158 -4.97 13.56 -11.88
N ARG A 159 -3.89 13.81 -12.62
CA ARG A 159 -2.54 13.34 -12.32
C ARG A 159 -1.78 14.53 -11.77
N LEU A 160 -0.89 14.28 -10.82
CA LEU A 160 0.02 15.33 -10.39
C LEU A 160 1.12 15.44 -11.45
N ASP A 161 1.46 16.67 -11.84
CA ASP A 161 2.62 16.88 -12.69
C ASP A 161 3.86 16.35 -11.98
N ALA A 162 4.77 15.71 -12.71
CA ALA A 162 6.03 15.24 -12.12
C ALA A 162 6.72 16.40 -11.38
N PRO A 163 7.29 16.17 -10.18
CA PRO A 163 8.08 17.19 -9.50
C PRO A 163 9.15 17.75 -10.44
N THR A 164 9.28 19.07 -10.48
CA THR A 164 10.29 19.76 -11.28
C THR A 164 11.49 20.15 -10.41
N GLY A 165 12.67 20.23 -11.02
CA GLY A 165 13.92 20.54 -10.31
C GLY A 165 14.57 19.34 -9.61
N GLU A 166 15.74 19.58 -9.02
CA GLU A 166 16.49 18.55 -8.30
C GLU A 166 15.77 18.13 -7.01
N PRO A 167 15.72 16.82 -6.69
CA PRO A 167 15.17 16.35 -5.42
C PRO A 167 16.03 16.81 -4.23
N ASP A 168 15.41 17.24 -3.14
CA ASP A 168 16.10 17.60 -1.89
C ASP A 168 16.90 16.43 -1.31
N ARG A 169 16.35 15.22 -1.47
CA ARG A 169 16.95 13.96 -1.06
C ARG A 169 16.65 12.87 -2.07
N THR A 170 17.66 12.05 -2.32
CA THR A 170 17.53 10.79 -3.04
C THR A 170 18.15 9.70 -2.18
N VAL A 171 17.42 8.61 -1.98
CA VAL A 171 17.94 7.42 -1.30
C VAL A 171 17.72 6.19 -2.17
N GLU A 172 18.67 5.26 -2.11
CA GLU A 172 18.55 3.96 -2.74
C GLU A 172 18.26 2.90 -1.68
N ARG A 173 17.36 1.97 -2.01
CA ARG A 173 16.92 0.89 -1.13
C ARG A 173 17.00 -0.43 -1.90
N PRO A 174 18.06 -1.22 -1.67
CA PRO A 174 18.16 -2.56 -2.21
C PRO A 174 17.02 -3.43 -1.70
N ILE A 175 16.38 -4.17 -2.59
CA ILE A 175 15.33 -5.11 -2.28
C ILE A 175 15.94 -6.48 -2.13
N ARG A 176 15.70 -7.14 -1.01
CA ARG A 176 16.19 -8.50 -0.79
C ARG A 176 15.59 -9.45 -1.83
N GLU A 177 16.32 -10.48 -2.21
CA GLU A 177 15.79 -11.54 -3.09
C GLU A 177 14.58 -12.25 -2.48
N ASP A 178 14.54 -12.36 -1.15
CA ASP A 178 13.46 -12.98 -0.39
C ASP A 178 12.41 -11.97 0.15
N GLN A 179 12.48 -10.69 -0.25
CA GLN A 179 11.64 -9.62 0.32
C GLN A 179 10.13 -9.92 0.18
N ALA A 180 9.71 -10.39 -0.99
CA ALA A 180 8.32 -10.75 -1.25
C ALA A 180 7.86 -11.95 -0.39
N LEU A 181 8.76 -12.90 -0.13
CA LEU A 181 8.49 -14.09 0.68
C LEU A 181 8.32 -13.74 2.17
N LEU A 182 9.05 -12.73 2.64
CA LEU A 182 8.89 -12.21 4.00
C LEU A 182 7.64 -11.33 4.12
N TYR A 183 7.46 -10.38 3.20
CA TYR A 183 6.34 -9.43 3.26
C TYR A 183 4.97 -10.10 3.23
N ARG A 184 4.80 -11.13 2.39
CA ARG A 184 3.52 -11.88 2.29
C ARG A 184 3.04 -12.48 3.61
N LEU A 185 3.95 -12.74 4.56
CA LEU A 185 3.58 -13.22 5.89
C LEU A 185 2.79 -12.18 6.70
N SER A 186 2.77 -10.92 6.25
CA SER A 186 1.94 -9.86 6.82
C SER A 186 0.48 -9.89 6.33
N GLY A 187 0.10 -10.77 5.38
CA GLY A 187 -1.31 -11.02 5.05
C GLY A 187 -1.64 -11.20 3.57
N ASP A 188 -0.78 -10.75 2.64
CA ASP A 188 -1.03 -10.91 1.20
C ASP A 188 -0.33 -12.16 0.64
N TRP A 189 -1.08 -13.26 0.58
CA TRP A 189 -0.60 -14.57 0.15
C TRP A 189 -0.69 -14.80 -1.37
N ASN A 190 -1.01 -13.78 -2.17
CA ASN A 190 -1.18 -13.93 -3.62
C ASN A 190 0.03 -14.63 -4.28
N PRO A 191 -0.19 -15.76 -5.00
CA PRO A 191 0.90 -16.51 -5.63
C PRO A 191 1.70 -15.69 -6.65
N LEU A 192 1.15 -14.59 -7.19
CA LEU A 192 1.87 -13.65 -8.04
C LEU A 192 3.23 -13.20 -7.47
N HIS A 193 3.35 -13.19 -6.14
CA HIS A 193 4.54 -12.71 -5.44
C HIS A 193 5.49 -13.83 -4.97
N ALA A 194 5.19 -15.09 -5.26
CA ALA A 194 5.99 -16.22 -4.77
C ALA A 194 6.12 -17.40 -5.75
N ASP A 195 5.14 -17.61 -6.63
CA ASP A 195 5.07 -18.74 -7.56
C ASP A 195 5.43 -18.29 -9.00
N PRO A 196 6.56 -18.74 -9.57
CA PRO A 196 6.95 -18.40 -10.93
C PRO A 196 5.95 -18.83 -12.00
N GLU A 197 5.27 -19.96 -11.84
CA GLU A 197 4.29 -20.43 -12.83
C GLU A 197 3.06 -19.53 -12.84
N PHE A 198 2.58 -19.13 -11.65
CA PHE A 198 1.49 -18.16 -11.55
C PHE A 198 1.88 -16.78 -12.08
N ALA A 199 3.08 -16.29 -11.75
CA ALA A 199 3.57 -15.00 -12.25
C ALA A 199 3.63 -14.98 -13.79
N LYS A 200 4.07 -16.08 -14.41
CA LYS A 200 4.09 -16.25 -15.87
C LYS A 200 2.69 -16.22 -16.48
N VAL A 201 1.72 -16.91 -15.87
CA VAL A 201 0.30 -16.84 -16.29
C VAL A 201 -0.24 -15.41 -16.18
N ALA A 202 0.16 -14.66 -15.16
CA ALA A 202 -0.19 -13.26 -14.97
C ALA A 202 0.57 -12.29 -15.89
N GLY A 203 1.49 -12.79 -16.74
CA GLY A 203 2.21 -12.00 -17.74
C GLY A 203 3.52 -11.38 -17.26
N PHE A 204 4.11 -11.89 -16.17
CA PHE A 204 5.41 -11.45 -15.66
C PHE A 204 6.48 -12.53 -15.85
N GLU A 205 7.72 -12.13 -16.08
CA GLU A 205 8.85 -13.05 -16.26
C GLU A 205 9.15 -13.90 -15.02
N ARG A 206 8.96 -13.32 -13.83
CA ARG A 206 9.16 -13.93 -12.52
C ARG A 206 8.28 -13.22 -11.47
N PRO A 207 8.14 -13.76 -10.24
CA PRO A 207 7.36 -13.10 -9.20
C PRO A 207 7.80 -11.67 -8.94
N ILE A 208 6.83 -10.77 -8.81
CA ILE A 208 7.06 -9.35 -8.51
C ILE A 208 6.89 -9.08 -7.02
N LEU A 209 7.53 -8.04 -6.50
CA LEU A 209 7.31 -7.54 -5.15
C LEU A 209 5.90 -6.95 -5.03
N HIS A 210 5.27 -7.10 -3.86
CA HIS A 210 3.99 -6.45 -3.57
C HIS A 210 4.11 -4.92 -3.70
N GLY A 211 3.14 -4.29 -4.35
CA GLY A 211 3.05 -2.83 -4.41
C GLY A 211 3.02 -2.21 -3.01
N LEU A 212 2.28 -2.82 -2.08
CA LEU A 212 2.20 -2.38 -0.69
C LEU A 212 3.51 -2.56 0.10
N CYS A 213 4.40 -3.48 -0.31
CA CYS A 213 5.76 -3.55 0.25
C CYS A 213 6.57 -2.33 -0.18
N THR A 214 6.56 -2.01 -1.48
CA THR A 214 7.18 -0.80 -2.03
C THR A 214 6.62 0.48 -1.38
N TYR A 215 5.31 0.52 -1.17
CA TYR A 215 4.62 1.61 -0.47
C TYR A 215 5.16 1.81 0.95
N GLY A 216 5.31 0.73 1.73
CA GLY A 216 5.88 0.77 3.08
C GLY A 216 7.36 1.15 3.11
N ILE A 217 8.18 0.58 2.22
CA ILE A 217 9.60 0.95 2.06
C ILE A 217 9.74 2.45 1.79
N THR A 218 8.88 2.98 0.93
CA THR A 218 8.87 4.40 0.55
C THR A 218 8.48 5.29 1.72
N LEU A 219 7.44 4.94 2.50
CA LEU A 219 7.08 5.71 3.69
C LEU A 219 8.20 5.71 4.72
N LYS A 220 8.80 4.54 4.99
CA LYS A 220 9.95 4.41 5.90
C LYS A 220 11.07 5.36 5.46
N ALA A 221 11.43 5.34 4.17
CA ALA A 221 12.47 6.21 3.63
C ALA A 221 12.16 7.69 3.85
N VAL A 222 10.93 8.14 3.62
CA VAL A 222 10.51 9.54 3.87
C VAL A 222 10.60 9.88 5.35
N VAL A 223 10.07 9.01 6.22
CA VAL A 223 10.07 9.21 7.68
C VAL A 223 11.50 9.34 8.21
N ASP A 224 12.38 8.40 7.85
CA ASP A 224 13.77 8.39 8.32
C ASP A 224 14.56 9.58 7.78
N THR A 225 14.36 9.94 6.51
CA THR A 225 15.21 10.93 5.82
C THR A 225 14.75 12.37 6.06
N LEU A 226 13.44 12.61 6.13
CA LEU A 226 12.88 13.96 6.12
C LEU A 226 12.08 14.30 7.38
N LEU A 227 11.56 13.31 8.10
CA LEU A 227 10.74 13.51 9.29
C LEU A 227 11.48 13.18 10.61
N GLY A 228 12.78 12.88 10.55
CA GLY A 228 13.61 12.60 11.73
C GLY A 228 13.30 11.23 12.37
N GLY A 229 12.69 10.32 11.62
CA GLY A 229 12.25 9.02 12.11
C GLY A 229 11.05 9.09 13.07
N ASP A 230 10.35 10.23 13.11
CA ASP A 230 9.12 10.43 13.87
C ASP A 230 7.90 10.04 13.02
N VAL A 231 7.37 8.85 13.30
CA VAL A 231 6.20 8.29 12.62
C VAL A 231 4.91 9.07 12.91
N THR A 232 4.85 9.82 14.01
CA THR A 232 3.64 10.52 14.45
C THR A 232 3.34 11.78 13.63
N ARG A 233 4.33 12.23 12.85
CA ARG A 233 4.20 13.40 11.99
C ARG A 233 3.38 13.14 10.73
N VAL A 234 3.28 11.88 10.30
CA VAL A 234 2.55 11.52 9.07
C VAL A 234 1.05 11.66 9.30
N ARG A 235 0.41 12.51 8.49
CA ARG A 235 -1.06 12.73 8.51
C ARG A 235 -1.76 11.93 7.42
N SER A 236 -1.19 11.92 6.23
CA SER A 236 -1.73 11.16 5.11
C SER A 236 -0.61 10.68 4.20
N TYR A 237 -0.89 9.62 3.45
CA TYR A 237 0.01 9.06 2.46
C TYR A 237 -0.79 8.51 1.29
N VAL A 238 -0.51 8.99 0.09
CA VAL A 238 -1.18 8.58 -1.14
C VAL A 238 -0.16 8.19 -2.19
N THR A 239 -0.49 7.20 -3.01
CA THR A 239 0.30 6.83 -4.19
C THR A 239 -0.55 6.22 -5.29
N ARG A 240 -0.01 6.25 -6.50
CA ARG A 240 -0.42 5.39 -7.61
C ARG A 240 0.70 4.41 -7.95
N PHE A 241 0.36 3.14 -8.08
CA PHE A 241 1.28 2.11 -8.57
C PHE A 241 1.42 2.27 -10.09
N ALA A 242 2.61 2.67 -10.53
CA ALA A 242 2.92 2.98 -11.92
C ALA A 242 3.68 1.85 -12.64
N GLY A 243 4.36 1.00 -11.87
CA GLY A 243 5.09 -0.15 -12.37
C GLY A 243 5.31 -1.19 -11.30
N VAL A 244 6.06 -2.23 -11.65
CA VAL A 244 6.41 -3.34 -10.76
C VAL A 244 7.83 -3.20 -10.25
N VAL A 245 8.19 -4.02 -9.27
CA VAL A 245 9.55 -4.19 -8.76
C VAL A 245 9.80 -5.67 -8.69
N TYR A 246 11.00 -6.12 -9.04
CA TYR A 246 11.39 -7.50 -8.84
C TYR A 246 12.28 -7.63 -7.59
N PRO A 247 12.09 -8.66 -6.75
CA PRO A 247 13.04 -8.94 -5.67
C PRO A 247 14.48 -9.05 -6.20
N GLY A 248 15.43 -8.41 -5.49
CA GLY A 248 16.82 -8.24 -5.93
C GLY A 248 17.12 -6.92 -6.65
N GLU A 249 16.11 -6.16 -7.10
CA GLU A 249 16.30 -4.81 -7.67
C GLU A 249 16.60 -3.76 -6.57
N THR A 250 16.92 -2.55 -6.99
CA THR A 250 17.10 -1.39 -6.14
C THR A 250 16.04 -0.35 -6.44
N LEU A 251 15.33 0.09 -5.39
CA LEU A 251 14.46 1.25 -5.48
C LEU A 251 15.28 2.53 -5.36
N ARG A 252 15.07 3.49 -6.25
CA ARG A 252 15.52 4.86 -6.10
C ARG A 252 14.33 5.74 -5.72
N ILE A 253 14.42 6.33 -4.53
CA ILE A 253 13.35 7.14 -3.93
C ILE A 253 13.82 8.59 -3.92
N ARG A 254 13.19 9.42 -4.73
CA ARG A 254 13.48 10.86 -4.85
C ARG A 254 12.40 11.64 -4.13
N MET A 255 12.78 12.62 -3.33
CA MET A 255 11.89 13.36 -2.44
C MET A 255 12.06 14.86 -2.62
N TRP A 256 10.94 15.58 -2.75
CA TRP A 256 10.86 17.02 -2.83
C TRP A 256 10.01 17.54 -1.67
N ARG A 257 10.58 18.36 -0.80
CA ARG A 257 9.86 18.99 0.31
C ARG A 257 8.96 20.10 -0.22
N GLN A 258 7.79 20.19 0.38
CA GLN A 258 6.84 21.28 0.23
C GLN A 258 6.35 21.67 1.61
N GLU A 259 5.62 22.79 1.71
CA GLU A 259 5.00 23.18 2.97
C GLU A 259 3.96 22.13 3.39
N GLY A 260 4.21 21.44 4.52
CA GLY A 260 3.32 20.42 5.07
C GLY A 260 3.27 19.10 4.30
N ALA A 261 4.10 18.90 3.27
CA ALA A 261 4.08 17.68 2.46
C ALA A 261 5.45 17.34 1.86
N VAL A 262 5.61 16.07 1.49
CA VAL A 262 6.72 15.57 0.69
C VAL A 262 6.15 14.93 -0.57
N ARG A 263 6.54 15.43 -1.74
CA ARG A 263 6.29 14.74 -3.01
C ARG A 263 7.39 13.71 -3.25
N VAL A 264 7.01 12.54 -3.72
CA VAL A 264 7.93 11.42 -3.91
C VAL A 264 7.77 10.84 -5.31
N ALA A 265 8.88 10.43 -5.90
CA ALA A 265 8.91 9.60 -7.11
C ALA A 265 9.80 8.39 -6.83
N VAL A 266 9.32 7.20 -7.19
CA VAL A 266 10.05 5.95 -6.97
C VAL A 266 10.25 5.24 -8.29
N SER A 267 11.49 4.83 -8.57
CA SER A 267 11.88 4.10 -9.77
C SER A 267 12.73 2.87 -9.44
N ALA A 268 12.82 1.94 -10.39
CA ALA A 268 13.74 0.80 -10.32
C ALA A 268 15.05 1.14 -11.05
N VAL A 269 16.18 1.05 -10.34
CA VAL A 269 17.50 1.48 -10.85
C VAL A 269 17.94 0.65 -12.04
N GLU A 270 17.79 -0.67 -11.93
CA GLU A 270 18.27 -1.66 -12.91
C GLU A 270 17.49 -1.62 -14.23
N ARG A 271 16.35 -0.92 -14.25
CA ARG A 271 15.48 -0.78 -15.43
C ARG A 271 15.42 0.66 -15.92
N GLU A 272 16.58 1.32 -15.96
CA GLU A 272 16.72 2.69 -16.48
C GLU A 272 15.76 3.69 -15.81
N ASP A 273 15.64 3.59 -14.48
CA ASP A 273 14.70 4.40 -13.69
C ASP A 273 13.21 4.25 -14.12
N ALA A 274 12.81 3.06 -14.58
CA ALA A 274 11.41 2.76 -14.85
C ALA A 274 10.52 3.12 -13.63
N PRO A 275 9.41 3.86 -13.83
CA PRO A 275 8.59 4.36 -12.74
C PRO A 275 7.89 3.20 -12.00
N VAL A 276 7.92 3.25 -10.68
CA VAL A 276 7.32 2.27 -9.77
C VAL A 276 6.15 2.89 -9.02
N LEU A 277 6.39 3.97 -8.29
CA LEU A 277 5.36 4.78 -7.62
C LEU A 277 5.33 6.17 -8.24
N ALA A 278 4.12 6.65 -8.50
CA ALA A 278 3.86 7.98 -9.04
C ALA A 278 2.71 8.62 -8.27
N ASP A 279 2.54 9.93 -8.47
CA ASP A 279 1.51 10.71 -7.76
C ASP A 279 1.61 10.53 -6.23
N THR A 280 2.84 10.33 -5.74
CA THR A 280 3.10 9.96 -4.36
C THR A 280 3.30 11.20 -3.51
N VAL A 281 2.49 11.34 -2.45
CA VAL A 281 2.54 12.47 -1.52
C VAL A 281 2.39 11.96 -0.09
N VAL A 282 3.29 12.40 0.79
CA VAL A 282 3.21 12.19 2.24
C VAL A 282 2.93 13.55 2.88
N GLU A 283 1.75 13.75 3.44
CA GLU A 283 1.43 14.96 4.20
C GLU A 283 1.85 14.78 5.66
N HIS A 284 2.39 15.84 6.26
CA HIS A 284 2.92 15.79 7.61
C HIS A 284 2.66 17.06 8.43
N THR A 285 2.86 16.96 9.74
CA THR A 285 2.87 18.08 10.69
C THR A 285 4.15 18.89 10.65
#